data_AF-A0A3N1B2I5-F1
#
_entry.id   AF-A0A3N1B2I5-F1
#
_cell.length_a   1.000
_cell.length_b   1.000
_cell.length_c   1.000
_cell.angle_alpha   90.00
_cell.angle_beta   90.00
_cell.angle_gamma   90.00
#
_symmetry.space_group_name_H-M   'P 1'
#
loop_
_entity.id
_entity.type
_entity.pdbx_description
1 polymer ?
#
loop_
_entity_poly.entity_id
_entity_poly.type
_entity_poly.pdbx_seq_one_letter_code
_entity_poly.pdbx_strand_id
1 'polypeptide(L)'
;MKPPLYGYIRLLPPHANTSNAIVDQAEQRMQQFADSHGYELTAVFIERATSRAAFDRLMHDLLVEDAHHIIVPAHETLSAHHSHLFNNLIEELHAADALIFDLEAIDTCDRRMWPC
;
A
#
# COMPACT_ATOMS: atom_id res chain seq x y z
N MET A 1 -2.21 22.63 0.10
CA MET A 1 -1.56 21.50 0.78
C MET A 1 -1.73 20.30 -0.12
N LYS A 2 -0.75 19.40 -0.20
CA LYS A 2 -0.88 18.19 -1.01
C LYS A 2 -1.87 17.24 -0.30
N PRO A 3 -2.74 16.51 -1.01
CA PRO A 3 -3.59 15.50 -0.37
C PRO A 3 -2.74 14.44 0.35
N PRO A 4 -3.14 14.02 1.56
CA PRO A 4 -2.42 12.99 2.31
C PRO A 4 -2.57 11.65 1.59
N LEU A 5 -1.48 10.89 1.60
CA LEU A 5 -1.38 9.53 1.08
C LEU A 5 -0.77 8.65 2.15
N TYR A 6 -1.44 7.54 2.47
CA TYR A 6 -0.93 6.54 3.40
C TYR A 6 -0.40 5.31 2.67
N GLY A 7 0.80 4.87 3.03
CA GLY A 7 1.36 3.61 2.56
C GLY A 7 0.91 2.45 3.44
N TYR A 8 0.58 1.31 2.85
CA TYR A 8 0.35 0.07 3.58
C TYR A 8 1.17 -1.08 2.99
N ILE A 9 1.98 -1.71 3.84
CA ILE A 9 2.88 -2.80 3.48
C ILE A 9 2.57 -3.98 4.38
N ARG A 10 2.20 -5.11 3.79
CA ARG A 10 2.04 -6.37 4.51
C ARG A 10 3.11 -7.37 4.11
N LEU A 11 3.93 -7.78 5.08
CA LEU A 11 4.98 -8.78 4.90
C LEU A 11 4.48 -10.15 5.37
N LEU A 12 4.19 -11.03 4.42
CA LEU A 12 3.82 -12.42 4.68
C LEU A 12 5.05 -13.33 4.76
N PRO A 13 4.98 -14.49 5.46
CA PRO A 13 6.04 -15.49 5.42
C PRO A 13 6.34 -15.95 3.97
N PRO A 14 7.62 -16.22 3.63
CA PRO A 14 8.81 -16.18 4.50
C PRO A 14 9.38 -14.77 4.71
N HIS A 15 8.84 -13.76 4.02
CA HIS A 15 9.35 -12.39 4.03
C HIS A 15 9.09 -11.61 5.33
N ALA A 16 8.21 -12.10 6.20
CA ALA A 16 7.93 -11.53 7.52
C ALA A 16 9.20 -11.33 8.39
N ASN A 17 10.20 -12.21 8.23
CA ASN A 17 11.49 -12.15 8.94
C ASN A 17 12.64 -11.61 8.08
N THR A 18 12.35 -11.13 6.87
CA THR A 18 13.39 -10.61 5.96
C THR A 18 13.82 -9.19 6.37
N SER A 19 15.06 -8.85 6.00
CA SER A 19 15.69 -7.54 6.20
C SER A 19 14.78 -6.38 5.79
N ASN A 20 14.91 -5.25 6.50
CA ASN A 20 14.18 -3.99 6.22
C ASN A 20 14.39 -3.46 4.80
N ALA A 21 15.40 -3.93 4.07
CA ALA A 21 15.66 -3.51 2.70
C ALA A 21 14.43 -3.59 1.76
N ILE A 22 13.54 -4.58 1.93
CA ILE A 22 12.31 -4.69 1.13
C ILE A 22 11.33 -3.57 1.48
N VAL A 23 11.21 -3.25 2.77
CA VAL A 23 10.38 -2.15 3.26
C VAL A 23 10.95 -0.82 2.77
N ASP A 24 12.25 -0.60 2.95
CA ASP A 24 12.92 0.64 2.54
C ASP A 24 12.75 0.89 1.03
N GLN A 25 12.87 -0.16 0.21
CA GLN A 25 12.64 -0.07 -1.24
C GLN A 25 11.17 0.24 -1.58
N ALA A 26 10.22 -0.37 -0.88
CA ALA A 26 8.80 -0.11 -1.08
C ALA A 26 8.42 1.32 -0.68
N GLU A 27 8.89 1.78 0.48
CA GLU A 27 8.71 3.16 0.95
C GLU A 27 9.29 4.18 -0.04
N GLN A 28 10.49 3.92 -0.56
CA GLN A 28 11.10 4.79 -1.56
C GLN A 28 10.25 4.89 -2.83
N ARG A 29 9.68 3.78 -3.30
CA ARG A 29 8.78 3.77 -4.47
C ARG A 29 7.46 4.50 -4.17
N MET A 30 6.89 4.32 -2.99
CA MET A 30 5.69 5.05 -2.56
C MET A 30 5.94 6.56 -2.49
N GLN A 31 7.10 6.97 -1.98
CA GLN A 31 7.50 8.38 -1.93
C GLN A 31 7.64 8.97 -3.33
N GLN A 32 8.31 8.26 -4.24
CA GLN A 32 8.43 8.68 -5.64
C GLN A 32 7.07 8.82 -6.32
N PHE A 33 6.15 7.91 -6.06
CA PHE A 33 4.77 8.01 -6.56
C PHE A 33 4.07 9.26 -5.99
N ALA A 34 4.15 9.46 -4.67
CA ALA A 34 3.53 10.60 -4.02
C ALA A 34 4.03 11.93 -4.62
N ASP A 35 5.35 12.06 -4.79
CA ASP A 35 5.95 13.27 -5.33
C ASP A 35 5.58 13.51 -6.80
N SER A 36 5.54 12.46 -7.63
CA SER A 36 5.18 12.58 -9.05
C SER A 36 3.70 12.87 -9.28
N HIS A 37 2.82 12.43 -8.38
CA HIS A 37 1.36 12.59 -8.52
C HIS A 37 0.78 13.71 -7.64
N GLY A 38 1.62 14.46 -6.94
CA GLY A 38 1.20 15.62 -6.15
C GLY A 38 0.59 15.29 -4.79
N TYR A 39 0.83 14.08 -4.26
CA TYR A 39 0.46 13.66 -2.91
C TYR A 39 1.57 13.93 -1.88
N GLU A 40 1.20 13.91 -0.60
CA GLU A 40 2.12 13.90 0.53
C GLU A 40 2.04 12.54 1.22
N LEU A 41 3.12 11.74 1.16
CA LEU A 41 3.19 10.47 1.87
C LEU A 41 3.33 10.74 3.37
N THR A 42 2.21 10.65 4.10
CA THR A 42 2.12 11.09 5.50
C THR A 42 2.64 10.03 6.47
N ALA A 43 2.32 8.76 6.20
CA ALA A 43 2.79 7.63 7.01
C ALA A 43 2.79 6.34 6.19
N VAL A 44 3.62 5.39 6.59
CA VAL A 44 3.63 4.03 6.05
C VAL A 44 3.40 3.03 7.18
N PHE A 45 2.34 2.24 7.04
CA PHE A 45 1.93 1.22 8.00
C PHE A 45 2.46 -0.15 7.55
N ILE A 46 3.29 -0.76 8.40
CA ILE A 46 3.95 -2.03 8.08
C ILE A 46 3.41 -3.13 8.99
N GLU A 47 2.81 -4.14 8.38
CA GLU A 47 2.39 -5.36 9.06
C GLU A 47 3.40 -6.47 8.85
N ARG A 48 3.94 -6.97 9.96
CA ARG A 48 4.82 -8.14 9.98
C ARG A 48 4.04 -9.32 10.53
N ALA A 49 4.10 -10.44 9.83
CA ALA A 49 3.41 -11.68 10.20
C ALA A 49 1.88 -11.53 10.27
N THR A 50 1.20 -12.33 11.10
CA THR A 50 -0.27 -12.44 11.16
C THR A 50 -0.96 -11.33 11.96
N SER A 51 -0.24 -10.26 12.35
CA SER A 51 -0.83 -9.14 13.08
C SER A 51 -1.69 -8.27 12.17
N ARG A 52 -2.74 -7.66 12.74
CA ARG A 52 -3.63 -6.67 12.10
C ARG A 52 -3.48 -5.24 12.67
N ALA A 53 -2.55 -5.07 13.61
CA ALA A 53 -2.49 -3.83 14.38
C ALA A 53 -2.15 -2.58 13.55
N ALA A 54 -1.37 -2.72 12.46
CA ALA A 54 -1.04 -1.57 11.62
C ALA A 54 -2.19 -1.23 10.66
N PHE A 55 -2.94 -2.23 10.20
CA PHE A 55 -4.15 -2.01 9.43
C PHE A 55 -5.25 -1.34 10.27
N ASP A 56 -5.47 -1.79 11.51
CA ASP A 56 -6.47 -1.18 12.38
C ASP A 56 -6.13 0.29 12.68
N ARG A 57 -4.84 0.62 12.80
CA ARG A 57 -4.37 2.01 12.94
C ARG A 57 -4.57 2.82 11.66
N LEU A 58 -4.26 2.25 10.50
CA LEU A 58 -4.55 2.89 9.21
C LEU A 58 -6.05 3.21 9.11
N MET A 59 -6.94 2.25 9.41
CA MET A 59 -8.38 2.46 9.38
C MET A 59 -8.83 3.56 10.34
N HIS A 60 -8.25 3.63 11.53
CA HIS A 60 -8.52 4.72 12.47
C HIS A 60 -8.15 6.07 11.86
N ASP A 61 -6.97 6.19 11.27
CA ASP A 61 -6.48 7.43 10.67
C ASP A 61 -7.32 7.82 9.44
N LEU A 62 -7.73 6.87 8.59
CA LEU A 62 -8.65 7.14 7.46
C LEU A 62 -10.00 7.69 7.93
N LEU A 63 -10.58 7.10 8.99
CA LEU A 63 -11.89 7.49 9.52
C LEU A 63 -11.88 8.81 10.30
N VAL A 64 -10.73 9.19 10.88
CA VAL A 64 -10.59 10.38 11.73
C VAL A 64 -10.02 11.58 10.98
N GLU A 65 -9.03 11.36 10.10
CA GLU A 65 -8.23 12.43 9.47
C GLU A 65 -8.72 12.80 8.05
N ASP A 66 -9.88 12.30 7.61
CA ASP A 66 -10.47 12.55 6.27
C ASP A 66 -9.49 12.26 5.11
N ALA A 67 -8.58 11.31 5.34
CA ALA A 67 -7.59 10.89 4.38
C ALA A 67 -8.15 9.70 3.59
N HIS A 68 -8.25 9.86 2.28
CA HIS A 68 -8.89 8.87 1.40
C HIS A 68 -7.91 8.21 0.45
N HIS A 69 -6.62 8.52 0.50
CA HIS A 69 -5.66 7.98 -0.48
C HIS A 69 -4.74 6.97 0.18
N ILE A 70 -4.66 5.78 -0.40
CA ILE A 70 -3.83 4.68 0.08
C ILE A 70 -2.99 4.16 -1.06
N ILE A 71 -1.73 3.85 -0.79
CA ILE A 71 -0.83 3.20 -1.74
C ILE A 71 -0.30 1.89 -1.18
N VAL A 72 -0.27 0.86 -2.04
CA VAL A 72 0.26 -0.47 -1.74
C VAL A 72 1.34 -0.85 -2.76
N PRO A 73 2.41 -1.55 -2.37
CA PRO A 73 3.61 -1.73 -3.21
C PRO A 73 3.47 -2.77 -4.33
N ALA A 74 2.58 -3.74 -4.18
CA ALA A 74 2.44 -4.90 -5.06
C ALA A 74 1.38 -5.86 -4.53
N HIS A 75 0.52 -6.39 -5.41
CA HIS A 75 -0.27 -7.57 -5.09
C HIS A 75 0.62 -8.83 -4.93
N GLU A 76 1.85 -8.87 -5.45
CA GLU A 76 2.72 -10.05 -5.36
C GLU A 76 3.58 -10.16 -4.09
N THR A 77 3.63 -9.13 -3.22
CA THR A 77 4.03 -9.34 -1.80
C THR A 77 2.97 -10.14 -1.02
N LEU A 78 1.84 -10.45 -1.68
CA LEU A 78 0.73 -11.29 -1.25
C LEU A 78 0.70 -12.65 -1.96
N SER A 79 1.83 -13.10 -2.55
CA SER A 79 1.84 -14.15 -3.57
C SER A 79 1.07 -15.43 -3.20
N ALA A 80 0.10 -15.71 -4.08
CA ALA A 80 -0.41 -17.02 -4.50
C ALA A 80 -1.32 -17.85 -3.59
N HIS A 81 -1.42 -17.62 -2.26
CA HIS A 81 -2.27 -18.47 -1.40
C HIS A 81 -3.30 -17.73 -0.52
N HIS A 82 -3.30 -16.39 -0.50
CA HIS A 82 -4.10 -15.61 0.45
C HIS A 82 -4.88 -14.43 -0.17
N SER A 83 -5.33 -14.58 -1.42
CA SER A 83 -6.18 -13.59 -2.12
C SER A 83 -7.41 -13.19 -1.28
N HIS A 84 -7.99 -14.11 -0.51
CA HIS A 84 -9.16 -13.81 0.32
C HIS A 84 -8.90 -12.83 1.47
N LEU A 85 -7.75 -12.91 2.14
CA LEU A 85 -7.47 -12.01 3.26
C LEU A 85 -7.22 -10.58 2.78
N PHE A 86 -6.60 -10.42 1.62
CA PHE A 86 -6.37 -9.10 1.05
C PHE A 86 -7.64 -8.53 0.42
N ASN A 87 -8.46 -9.36 -0.23
CA ASN A 87 -9.77 -8.92 -0.73
C ASN A 87 -10.64 -8.36 0.39
N ASN A 88 -10.67 -9.01 1.56
CA ASN A 88 -11.39 -8.47 2.72
C ASN A 88 -10.84 -7.11 3.17
N LEU A 89 -9.51 -6.93 3.21
CA LEU A 89 -8.91 -5.66 3.59
C LEU A 89 -9.22 -4.56 2.57
N ILE A 90 -9.14 -4.87 1.28
CA ILE A 90 -9.52 -3.95 0.20
C ILE A 90 -11.00 -3.58 0.34
N GLU A 91 -11.90 -4.55 0.54
CA GLU A 91 -13.33 -4.28 0.77
C GLU A 91 -13.56 -3.33 1.97
N GLU A 92 -12.82 -3.50 3.07
CA GLU A 92 -12.90 -2.60 4.22
C GLU A 92 -12.37 -1.19 3.92
N LEU A 93 -11.29 -1.07 3.15
CA LEU A 93 -10.77 0.22 2.69
C LEU A 93 -11.77 0.92 1.75
N HIS A 94 -12.37 0.19 0.82
CA HIS A 94 -13.42 0.71 -0.05
C HIS A 94 -14.67 1.13 0.74
N ALA A 95 -15.04 0.39 1.79
CA ALA A 95 -16.14 0.76 2.68
C ALA A 95 -15.86 2.05 3.46
N ALA A 96 -14.58 2.39 3.66
CA ALA A 96 -14.12 3.66 4.23
C ALA A 96 -13.90 4.76 3.19
N ASP A 97 -14.38 4.59 1.96
CA ASP A 97 -14.24 5.53 0.83
C ASP A 97 -12.77 5.80 0.40
N ALA A 98 -11.87 4.85 0.68
CA ALA A 98 -10.47 4.98 0.29
C ALA A 98 -10.24 4.66 -1.19
N LEU A 99 -9.53 5.56 -1.88
CA LEU A 99 -8.92 5.37 -3.18
C LEU A 99 -7.56 4.67 -3.03
N ILE A 100 -7.44 3.51 -3.67
CA ILE A 100 -6.28 2.63 -3.54
C ILE A 100 -5.42 2.65 -4.81
N PHE A 101 -4.14 2.94 -4.67
CA PHE A 101 -3.12 2.89 -5.71
C PHE A 101 -2.26 1.63 -5.55
N ASP A 102 -2.25 0.78 -6.56
CA ASP A 102 -1.36 -0.39 -6.62
C ASP A 102 -0.12 -0.09 -7.47
N LEU A 103 1.04 0.00 -6.83
CA LEU A 103 2.32 0.31 -7.49
C LEU A 103 2.72 -0.72 -8.56
N GLU A 104 2.35 -2.00 -8.45
CA GLU A 104 2.64 -2.98 -9.51
C GLU A 104 1.71 -2.80 -10.71
N ALA A 105 0.44 -2.53 -10.47
CA ALA A 105 -0.50 -2.22 -11.53
C ALA A 105 -0.07 -0.94 -12.28
N ILE A 106 0.44 0.07 -11.56
CA ILE A 106 0.96 1.30 -12.13
C ILE A 106 2.21 1.03 -12.97
N ASP A 107 3.20 0.32 -12.43
CA ASP A 107 4.45 -0.01 -13.16
C ASP A 107 4.19 -0.88 -14.40
N THR A 108 3.21 -1.79 -14.34
CA THR A 108 2.83 -2.63 -15.49
C THR A 108 2.03 -1.86 -16.53
N CYS A 109 1.21 -0.88 -16.14
CA CYS A 109 0.54 0.03 -17.08
C CYS A 109 1.56 0.93 -17.80
N ASP A 110 2.55 1.45 -17.06
CA ASP A 110 3.59 2.31 -17.62
C ASP A 110 4.48 1.54 -18.62
N ARG A 111 4.79 0.27 -18.32
CA ARG A 111 5.52 -0.63 -19.24
C ARG A 111 4.75 -1.02 -20.52
N ARG A 112 3.43 -0.93 -20.54
CA ARG A 112 2.60 -1.23 -21.73
C ARG A 112 2.42 -0.02 -22.66
N MET A 113 2.96 1.15 -22.31
CA MET A 113 2.77 2.41 -23.05
C MET A 113 3.91 2.79 -24.02
N TRP A 114 4.78 1.86 -24.42
CA TRP A 114 5.69 2.09 -25.56
C TRP A 114 5.25 1.31 -26.80
N PRO A 115 5.00 1.97 -27.94
CA PRO A 115 4.88 1.26 -29.21
C PRO A 115 6.28 0.88 -29.69
N CYS A 116 6.43 -0.35 -30.17
CA CYS A 116 7.52 -0.71 -31.07
C CYS A 116 7.40 0.06 -32.39
#